data_AF-A0A967T0Q7-F1
#
_entry.id   AF-A0A967T0Q7-F1
#
_cell.length_a   1.000
_cell.length_b   1.000
_cell.length_c   1.000
_cell.angle_alpha   90.00
_cell.angle_beta   90.00
_cell.angle_gamma   90.00
#
_symmetry.space_group_name_H-M   'P 1'
#
loop_
_entity.id
_entity.type
_entity.pdbx_description
1 polymer ?
#
loop_
_entity_poly.entity_id
_entity_poly.type
_entity_poly.pdbx_seq_one_letter_code
_entity_poly.pdbx_strand_id
1 'polypeptide(L)'
;MRQNTHALKSATVLGSHNTTLTVYSMMVEDSMIEVLVKGMSRPSDLSPVEKAKFHAFWIATLQNYQQTYFQIRAGTYEKSLYDGWWQVLRDNFLSPGFQQHWEQRKFILSPQFQEFVEQEVLSRTPTAEYAKKKDSR
;
A
#
# COMPACT_ATOMS: atom_id res chain seq x y z
N MET A 1 8.03 -30.39 13.74
CA MET A 1 7.82 -29.56 12.53
C MET A 1 6.71 -28.50 12.67
N ARG A 2 5.53 -28.79 13.24
CA ARG A 2 4.41 -27.83 13.35
C ARG A 2 4.70 -26.54 14.15
N GLN A 3 5.47 -26.63 15.25
CA GLN A 3 5.90 -25.46 16.04
C GLN A 3 6.80 -24.51 15.25
N ASN A 4 7.73 -25.03 14.43
CA ASN A 4 8.59 -24.19 13.58
C ASN A 4 7.78 -23.44 12.52
N THR A 5 6.76 -24.08 11.94
CA THR A 5 5.89 -23.43 10.96
C THR A 5 5.06 -22.31 11.58
N HIS A 6 4.54 -22.50 12.80
CA HIS A 6 3.79 -21.46 13.50
C HIS A 6 4.70 -20.28 13.88
N ALA A 7 5.89 -20.56 14.44
CA ALA A 7 6.87 -19.53 14.77
C ALA A 7 7.31 -18.73 13.55
N LEU A 8 7.54 -19.39 12.41
CA LEU A 8 7.89 -18.74 11.14
C LEU A 8 6.76 -17.82 10.63
N LYS A 9 5.51 -18.27 10.71
CA LYS A 9 4.34 -17.45 10.35
C LYS A 9 4.23 -16.22 11.25
N SER A 10 4.33 -16.39 12.57
CA SER A 10 4.30 -15.28 13.52
C SER A 10 5.42 -14.27 13.29
N ALA A 11 6.65 -14.74 13.02
CA ALA A 11 7.78 -13.86 12.71
C ALA A 11 7.58 -13.08 11.40
N THR A 12 6.97 -13.71 10.39
CA THR A 12 6.64 -13.06 9.10
C THR A 12 5.62 -11.94 9.30
N VAL A 13 4.56 -12.19 10.08
CA VAL A 13 3.52 -11.20 10.39
C VAL A 13 4.11 -10.00 11.14
N LEU A 14 4.93 -10.26 12.17
CA LEU A 14 5.61 -9.21 12.94
C LEU A 14 6.57 -8.39 12.08
N GLY A 15 7.33 -9.04 11.18
CA GLY A 15 8.22 -8.35 10.24
C GLY A 15 7.47 -7.40 9.31
N SER A 16 6.39 -7.87 8.68
CA SER A 16 5.57 -7.03 7.80
C SER A 16 4.91 -5.87 8.56
N HIS A 17 4.45 -6.12 9.80
CA HIS A 17 3.90 -5.08 10.67
C HIS A 17 4.94 -4.00 11.02
N ASN A 18 6.17 -4.37 11.35
CA ASN A 18 7.25 -3.41 11.65
C ASN A 18 7.61 -2.55 10.44
N THR A 19 7.62 -3.12 9.23
CA THR A 19 7.81 -2.35 7.99
C THR A 19 6.67 -1.35 7.78
N THR A 20 5.41 -1.77 7.98
CA THR A 20 4.26 -0.86 7.91
C THR A 20 4.38 0.26 8.94
N LEU A 21 4.68 -0.05 10.21
CA LEU A 21 4.88 0.96 11.26
C LEU A 21 5.99 1.95 10.88
N THR A 22 7.09 1.49 10.30
CA THR A 22 8.20 2.35 9.86
C THR A 22 7.74 3.37 8.81
N VAL A 23 6.97 2.93 7.80
CA VAL A 23 6.41 3.82 6.77
C VAL A 23 5.45 4.84 7.38
N TYR A 24 4.61 4.43 8.33
CA TYR A 24 3.69 5.34 9.00
C TYR A 24 4.41 6.32 9.95
N SER A 25 5.47 5.91 10.64
CA SER A 25 6.26 6.80 11.48
C SER A 25 6.94 7.92 10.68
N MET A 26 7.36 7.64 9.42
CA MET A 26 7.84 8.68 8.50
C MET A 26 6.79 9.77 8.20
N MET A 27 5.50 9.46 8.33
CA MET A 27 4.42 10.43 8.15
C MET A 27 4.16 11.25 9.41
N VAL A 28 4.34 10.66 10.60
CA VAL A 28 3.97 11.28 11.88
C VAL A 28 4.99 12.30 12.35
N GLU A 29 6.28 12.12 12.04
CA GLU A 29 7.36 12.96 12.56
C GLU A 29 7.63 14.24 11.73
N ASP A 30 7.05 14.42 10.55
CA ASP A 30 7.56 15.42 9.60
C ASP A 30 6.50 16.02 8.64
N SER A 31 6.90 17.11 7.97
CA SER A 31 6.27 17.80 6.81
C SER A 31 5.75 16.88 5.67
N MET A 32 5.93 15.57 5.80
CA MET A 32 5.61 14.55 4.84
C MET A 32 4.10 14.38 4.61
N ILE A 33 3.26 14.58 5.64
CA ILE A 33 1.80 14.52 5.45
C ILE A 33 1.32 15.59 4.48
N GLU A 34 1.84 16.82 4.58
CA GLU A 34 1.48 17.91 3.66
C GLU A 34 1.88 17.57 2.23
N VAL A 35 3.10 17.03 2.05
CA VAL A 35 3.60 16.59 0.75
C VAL A 35 2.76 15.43 0.20
N LEU A 36 2.30 14.50 1.03
CA LEU A 36 1.43 13.40 0.61
C LEU A 36 0.05 13.92 0.20
N VAL A 37 -0.60 14.75 1.01
CA VAL A 37 -1.92 15.32 0.70
C VAL A 37 -1.86 16.14 -0.60
N LYS A 38 -0.83 17.00 -0.72
CA LYS A 38 -0.59 17.80 -1.92
C LYS A 38 -0.28 16.91 -3.12
N GLY A 39 0.59 15.92 -2.96
CA GLY A 39 1.01 15.03 -4.03
C GLY A 39 -0.12 14.14 -4.54
N MET A 40 -0.98 13.63 -3.65
CA MET A 40 -2.15 12.82 -4.02
C MET A 40 -3.17 13.60 -4.84
N SER A 41 -3.44 14.86 -4.46
CA SER A 41 -4.49 15.68 -5.10
C SER A 41 -4.01 16.52 -6.28
N ARG A 42 -2.82 17.12 -6.18
CA ARG A 42 -2.25 18.10 -7.12
C ARG A 42 -0.74 17.83 -7.31
N PRO A 43 -0.36 16.72 -7.94
CA PRO A 43 1.04 16.33 -8.07
C PRO A 43 1.89 17.32 -8.89
N SER A 44 1.26 18.13 -9.76
CA SER A 44 1.90 19.21 -10.52
C SER A 44 2.45 20.34 -9.63
N ASP A 45 1.87 20.53 -8.45
CA ASP A 45 2.20 21.64 -7.56
C ASP A 45 3.43 21.31 -6.69
N LEU A 46 3.90 20.06 -6.71
CA LEU A 46 5.06 19.62 -5.96
C LEU A 46 6.34 20.25 -6.52
N SER A 47 7.11 20.91 -5.66
CA SER A 47 8.51 21.25 -5.94
C SER A 47 9.33 19.98 -6.20
N PRO A 48 10.52 20.08 -6.83
CA PRO A 48 11.37 18.93 -7.09
C PRO A 48 11.69 18.08 -5.84
N VAL A 49 11.92 18.74 -4.70
CA VAL A 49 12.20 18.06 -3.42
C VAL A 49 10.96 17.35 -2.88
N GLU A 50 9.81 18.02 -2.87
CA GLU A 50 8.55 17.40 -2.45
C GLU A 50 8.18 16.21 -3.34
N LYS A 51 8.39 16.32 -4.65
CA LYS A 51 8.17 15.22 -5.60
C LYS A 51 9.06 14.02 -5.34
N ALA A 52 10.34 14.25 -5.00
CA ALA A 52 11.25 13.17 -4.62
C ALA A 52 10.77 12.47 -3.34
N LYS A 53 10.38 13.23 -2.31
CA LYS A 53 9.82 12.68 -1.06
C LYS A 53 8.54 11.87 -1.30
N PHE A 54 7.62 12.41 -2.10
CA PHE A 54 6.37 11.75 -2.48
C PHE A 54 6.61 10.39 -3.15
N HIS A 55 7.52 10.35 -4.14
CA HIS A 55 7.85 9.09 -4.82
C HIS A 55 8.60 8.11 -3.92
N ALA A 56 9.51 8.58 -3.06
CA ALA A 56 10.22 7.72 -2.12
C ALA A 56 9.25 7.03 -1.15
N PHE A 57 8.28 7.78 -0.62
CA PHE A 57 7.22 7.23 0.24
C PHE A 57 6.43 6.13 -0.47
N TRP A 58 5.97 6.39 -1.70
CA TRP A 58 5.16 5.41 -2.43
C TRP A 58 5.96 4.18 -2.84
N ILE A 59 7.25 4.33 -3.18
CA ILE A 59 8.13 3.18 -3.44
C ILE A 59 8.25 2.32 -2.18
N ALA A 60 8.54 2.90 -1.02
CA ALA A 60 8.64 2.16 0.23
C ALA A 60 7.33 1.43 0.57
N THR A 61 6.21 2.12 0.40
CA THR A 61 4.86 1.58 0.63
C THR A 61 4.54 0.43 -0.33
N LEU A 62 4.82 0.59 -1.63
CA LEU A 62 4.55 -0.43 -2.65
C LEU A 62 5.46 -1.66 -2.51
N GLN A 63 6.70 -1.49 -2.04
CA GLN A 63 7.58 -2.62 -1.71
C GLN A 63 7.01 -3.44 -0.55
N ASN A 64 6.41 -2.81 0.46
CA ASN A 64 5.73 -3.51 1.54
C ASN A 64 4.50 -4.28 1.02
N TYR A 65 3.69 -3.68 0.15
CA TYR A 65 2.59 -4.39 -0.51
C TYR A 65 3.08 -5.60 -1.32
N GLN A 66 4.13 -5.44 -2.12
CA GLN A 66 4.71 -6.50 -2.93
C GLN A 66 5.25 -7.65 -2.05
N GLN A 67 5.98 -7.32 -0.99
CA GLN A 67 6.49 -8.31 -0.05
C GLN A 67 5.35 -9.15 0.53
N THR A 68 4.27 -8.50 1.00
CA THR A 68 3.12 -9.19 1.57
C THR A 68 2.37 -10.02 0.53
N TYR A 69 2.26 -9.54 -0.71
CA TYR A 69 1.72 -10.33 -1.82
C TYR A 69 2.45 -11.67 -1.99
N PHE A 70 3.79 -11.66 -2.00
CA PHE A 70 4.57 -12.89 -2.12
C PHE A 70 4.47 -13.78 -0.87
N GLN A 71 4.38 -13.21 0.33
CA GLN A 71 4.18 -13.97 1.56
C GLN A 71 2.80 -14.67 1.60
N ILE A 72 1.74 -13.99 1.12
CA ILE A 72 0.40 -14.60 0.97
C ILE A 72 0.46 -15.76 -0.02
N ARG A 73 1.09 -15.56 -1.19
CA ARG A 73 1.26 -16.63 -2.20
C ARG A 73 2.08 -17.81 -1.70
N ALA A 74 3.06 -17.57 -0.84
CA ALA A 74 3.86 -18.61 -0.19
C ALA A 74 3.13 -19.29 0.99
N GLY A 75 1.92 -18.84 1.37
CA GLY A 75 1.17 -19.37 2.50
C GLY A 75 1.76 -19.03 3.87
N THR A 76 2.70 -18.08 3.94
CA THR A 76 3.34 -17.62 5.18
C THR A 76 2.62 -16.45 5.82
N TYR A 77 1.68 -15.81 5.11
CA TYR A 77 0.80 -14.75 5.61
C TYR A 77 -0.67 -15.06 5.28
N GLU A 78 -1.57 -14.82 6.23
CA GLU A 78 -3.00 -15.07 6.04
C GLU A 78 -3.66 -13.94 5.24
N LYS A 79 -4.26 -14.27 4.09
CA LYS A 79 -4.85 -13.29 3.18
C LYS A 79 -5.92 -12.41 3.85
N SER A 80 -6.76 -13.00 4.70
CA SER A 80 -7.86 -12.32 5.41
C SER A 80 -7.35 -11.13 6.25
N LEU A 81 -6.18 -11.27 6.86
CA LEU A 81 -5.55 -10.23 7.68
C LEU A 81 -5.07 -9.03 6.87
N TYR A 82 -4.92 -9.18 5.56
CA TYR A 82 -4.41 -8.14 4.67
C TYR A 82 -5.44 -7.59 3.68
N ASP A 83 -6.67 -8.11 3.67
CA ASP A 83 -7.69 -7.72 2.69
C ASP A 83 -8.09 -6.24 2.80
N GLY A 84 -8.07 -5.66 4.01
CA GLY A 84 -8.27 -4.21 4.21
C GLY A 84 -7.19 -3.36 3.56
N TRP A 85 -5.92 -3.81 3.59
CA TRP A 85 -4.82 -3.08 2.95
C TRP A 85 -4.94 -3.09 1.42
N TRP A 86 -5.47 -4.16 0.83
CA TRP A 86 -5.79 -4.16 -0.61
C TRP A 86 -6.87 -3.14 -0.97
N GLN A 87 -7.82 -2.87 -0.07
CA GLN A 87 -8.81 -1.81 -0.27
C GLN A 87 -8.14 -0.43 -0.21
N VAL A 88 -7.26 -0.20 0.78
CA VAL A 88 -6.49 1.06 0.87
C VAL A 88 -5.66 1.31 -0.39
N LEU A 89 -4.95 0.28 -0.90
CA LEU A 89 -4.20 0.41 -2.15
C LEU A 89 -5.10 0.80 -3.32
N ARG A 90 -6.28 0.17 -3.45
CA ARG A 90 -7.27 0.54 -4.48
C ARG A 90 -7.72 1.99 -4.33
N ASP A 91 -8.07 2.42 -3.13
CA ASP A 91 -8.57 3.77 -2.89
C ASP A 91 -7.51 4.83 -3.23
N ASN A 92 -6.21 4.52 -3.05
CA ASN A 92 -5.15 5.41 -3.51
C ASN A 92 -5.17 5.65 -5.02
N PHE A 93 -5.58 4.67 -5.84
CA PHE A 93 -5.75 4.83 -7.29
C PHE A 93 -6.90 5.78 -7.68
N LEU A 94 -7.74 6.21 -6.74
CA LEU A 94 -8.71 7.28 -6.99
C LEU A 94 -8.05 8.66 -7.05
N SER A 95 -6.80 8.77 -6.60
CA SER A 95 -6.06 10.03 -6.59
C SER A 95 -5.21 10.21 -7.86
N PRO A 96 -5.21 11.41 -8.48
CA PRO A 96 -4.37 11.70 -9.64
C PRO A 96 -2.87 11.50 -9.37
N GLY A 97 -2.42 11.86 -8.16
CA GLY A 97 -1.02 11.74 -7.76
C GLY A 97 -0.51 10.31 -7.75
N PHE A 98 -1.32 9.39 -7.22
CA PHE A 98 -0.92 7.99 -7.17
C PHE A 98 -0.98 7.33 -8.54
N GLN A 99 -2.00 7.63 -9.36
CA GLN A 99 -2.06 7.17 -10.76
C GLN A 99 -0.79 7.57 -11.52
N GLN A 100 -0.41 8.85 -11.43
CA GLN A 100 0.82 9.35 -12.05
C GLN A 100 2.07 8.64 -11.51
N HIS A 101 2.16 8.42 -10.19
CA HIS A 101 3.27 7.68 -9.61
C HIS A 101 3.36 6.25 -10.16
N TRP A 102 2.23 5.54 -10.21
CA TRP A 102 2.15 4.17 -10.71
C TRP A 102 2.63 4.09 -12.15
N GLU A 103 2.10 4.90 -13.05
CA GLU A 103 2.53 4.94 -14.46
C GLU A 103 4.03 5.19 -14.61
N GLN A 104 4.58 6.09 -13.80
CA GLN A 104 5.98 6.51 -13.90
C GLN A 104 6.97 5.58 -13.23
N ARG A 105 6.56 4.73 -12.29
CA ARG A 105 7.48 4.01 -11.38
C ARG A 105 7.14 2.54 -11.15
N LYS A 106 6.00 2.02 -11.63
CA LYS A 106 5.63 0.60 -11.44
C LYS A 106 6.68 -0.39 -11.95
N PHE A 107 7.53 0.02 -12.91
CA PHE A 107 8.62 -0.80 -13.44
C PHE A 107 9.64 -1.27 -12.39
N ILE A 108 9.69 -0.64 -11.21
CA ILE A 108 10.55 -1.06 -10.09
C ILE A 108 10.00 -2.34 -9.42
N LEU A 109 8.71 -2.60 -9.57
CA LEU A 109 8.03 -3.75 -8.97
C LEU A 109 8.08 -4.95 -9.94
N SER A 110 7.95 -6.15 -9.38
CA SER A 110 7.87 -7.39 -10.15
C SER A 110 6.65 -7.39 -11.08
N PRO A 111 6.77 -7.94 -12.30
CA PRO A 111 5.65 -8.04 -13.23
C PRO A 111 4.42 -8.76 -12.63
N GLN A 112 4.65 -9.79 -11.81
CA GLN A 112 3.58 -10.55 -11.18
C GLN A 112 2.77 -9.70 -10.19
N PHE A 113 3.45 -8.82 -9.44
CA PHE A 113 2.77 -7.90 -8.53
C PHE A 113 2.03 -6.79 -9.30
N GLN A 114 2.61 -6.28 -10.38
CA GLN A 114 1.93 -5.30 -11.24
C GLN A 114 0.63 -5.88 -11.81
N GLU A 115 0.68 -7.09 -12.37
CA GLU A 115 -0.49 -7.79 -12.90
C GLU A 115 -1.55 -8.03 -11.83
N PHE A 116 -1.15 -8.48 -10.63
CA PHE A 116 -2.06 -8.65 -9.50
C PHE A 116 -2.78 -7.34 -9.15
N VAL A 117 -2.06 -6.21 -9.07
CA VAL A 117 -2.67 -4.93 -8.75
C VAL A 117 -3.67 -4.53 -9.83
N GLU A 118 -3.27 -4.59 -11.10
CA GLU A 118 -4.08 -4.12 -12.22
C GLU A 118 -5.31 -5.00 -12.48
N GLN A 119 -5.17 -6.32 -12.34
CA GLN A 119 -6.22 -7.27 -12.68
C GLN A 119 -7.08 -7.69 -11.49
N GLU A 120 -6.54 -7.69 -10.27
CA GLU A 120 -7.27 -8.19 -9.10
C GLU A 120 -7.53 -7.12 -8.03
N VAL A 121 -6.61 -6.20 -7.77
CA VAL A 121 -6.85 -5.17 -6.75
C VAL A 121 -7.82 -4.12 -7.29
N LEU A 122 -7.61 -3.66 -8.53
CA LEU A 122 -8.41 -2.64 -9.17
C LEU A 122 -9.78 -3.12 -9.67
N SER A 123 -9.91 -4.40 -10.02
CA SER A 123 -11.19 -4.97 -10.51
C SER A 123 -12.18 -5.30 -9.39
N ARG A 124 -11.72 -5.38 -8.14
CA ARG A 124 -12.58 -5.69 -6.98
C ARG A 124 -13.59 -4.56 -6.76
N THR A 125 -14.87 -4.92 -6.77
CA THR A 125 -15.95 -4.03 -6.36
C THR A 125 -15.77 -3.63 -4.89
N PRO A 126 -15.97 -2.35 -4.51
CA PRO A 126 -15.94 -1.95 -3.11
C PRO A 126 -16.95 -2.80 -2.30
N THR A 127 -16.50 -3.46 -1.24
CA THR A 127 -17.41 -4.07 -0.26
C THR A 127 -18.22 -2.94 0.36
N ALA A 128 -19.51 -2.89 0.03
CA ALA A 128 -20.45 -1.82 0.37
C ALA A 128 -20.75 -1.66 1.88
N GLU A 129 -19.94 -2.24 2.77
CA GLU A 129 -20.16 -2.17 4.22
C GLU A 129 -19.85 -0.80 4.84
N TYR A 130 -19.02 0.03 4.20
CA TYR A 130 -18.73 1.39 4.68
C TYR A 130 -19.54 2.49 3.97
N ALA A 131 -20.19 2.21 2.84
CA ALA A 131 -21.04 3.18 2.14
C ALA A 131 -22.34 3.49 2.91
N LYS A 132 -22.83 2.54 3.73
CA LYS A 132 -24.10 2.68 4.47
C LYS A 132 -24.06 3.62 5.68
N LYS A 133 -22.90 4.19 6.04
CA LYS A 133 -22.79 5.12 7.19
C LYS A 133 -22.77 6.60 6.81
N LYS A 134 -22.78 6.96 5.52
CA LYS A 134 -22.70 8.38 5.10
C LYS A 134 -24.06 9.09 5.00
N ASP A 135 -25.17 8.37 5.00
CA ASP A 135 -26.54 8.93 4.92
C ASP A 135 -27.28 8.99 6.28
N SER A 136 -26.56 8.97 7.41
CA SER A 136 -27.20 8.99 8.75
C SER A 136 -26.63 10.00 9.74
N ARG A 137 -26.06 11.11 9.25
CA ARG A 137 -25.72 12.27 10.11
C ARG A 137 -26.01 13.59 9.40
#